data_AF-A0A3C1U0U1-F1
#
_entry.id   AF-A0A3C1U0U1-F1
#
_cell.length_a   1.000
_cell.length_b   1.000
_cell.length_c   1.000
_cell.angle_alpha   90.00
_cell.angle_beta   90.00
_cell.angle_gamma   90.00
#
_symmetry.space_group_name_H-M   'P 1'
#
loop_
_entity.id
_entity.type
_entity.pdbx_description
1 polymer ?
#
loop_
_entity_poly.entity_id
_entity_poly.type
_entity_poly.pdbx_seq_one_letter_code
_entity_poly.pdbx_strand_id
1 'polypeptide(L)'
;RSDLGVRLLSTHDGYEAAGLAASLDNLNKKRRTIEQEIRAHAMDMAAAQTDSPVILVGHESWHEGVIGIVAGRLREAFGKPACVVAFGEAG
;
A
#
# COMPACT_ATOMS: atom_id res chain seq x y z
N ARG A 1 -9.31 -11.33 -0.46
CA ARG A 1 -10.19 -12.17 0.41
C ARG A 1 -10.80 -11.27 1.47
N SER A 2 -11.98 -10.73 1.18
CA SER A 2 -12.68 -9.76 2.04
C SER A 2 -13.60 -10.44 3.06
N ASP A 3 -13.74 -11.76 2.97
CA ASP A 3 -14.62 -12.62 3.77
C ASP A 3 -14.11 -12.88 5.20
N LEU A 4 -12.79 -12.88 5.40
CA LEU A 4 -12.15 -13.13 6.70
C LEU A 4 -12.56 -12.10 7.76
N GLY A 5 -12.62 -10.82 7.40
CA GLY A 5 -13.02 -9.76 8.32
C GLY A 5 -14.49 -9.87 8.73
N VAL A 6 -15.37 -10.18 7.77
CA VAL A 6 -16.81 -10.38 8.04
C VAL A 6 -17.03 -11.58 8.96
N ARG A 7 -16.33 -12.70 8.72
CA ARG A 7 -16.39 -13.89 9.58
C ARG A 7 -15.88 -13.61 10.99
N LEU A 8 -14.77 -12.89 11.12
CA LEU A 8 -14.23 -12.50 12.41
C LEU A 8 -15.23 -11.65 13.21
N LEU A 9 -15.91 -10.71 12.55
CA LEU A 9 -16.90 -9.83 13.20
C LEU A 9 -18.24 -10.52 13.49
N SER A 10 -18.53 -11.67 12.87
CA SER A 10 -19.83 -12.35 12.95
C SER A 10 -19.79 -13.65 13.77
N THR A 11 -18.61 -14.17 14.12
CA THR A 11 -18.49 -15.39 14.93
C THR A 11 -18.76 -15.11 16.41
N HIS A 12 -19.35 -16.09 17.10
CA HIS A 12 -19.60 -16.06 18.54
C HIS A 12 -18.67 -17.02 19.30
N ASP A 13 -17.81 -17.77 18.60
CA ASP A 13 -16.80 -18.65 19.18
C ASP A 13 -15.48 -17.90 19.35
N GLY A 14 -15.03 -17.75 20.59
CA GLY A 14 -13.78 -17.08 20.92
C GLY A 14 -12.54 -17.78 20.37
N TYR A 15 -12.55 -19.11 20.21
CA TYR A 15 -11.43 -19.84 19.62
C TYR A 15 -11.36 -19.62 18.10
N GLU A 16 -12.50 -19.64 17.41
CA GLU A 16 -12.55 -19.30 15.98
C GLU A 16 -12.11 -17.85 15.75
N ALA A 17 -12.62 -16.91 16.55
CA ALA A 17 -12.26 -15.49 16.46
C ALA A 17 -10.75 -15.27 16.60
N ALA A 18 -10.10 -15.93 17.56
CA ALA A 18 -8.65 -15.82 17.76
C ALA A 18 -7.86 -16.32 16.54
N GLY A 19 -8.25 -17.45 15.95
CA GLY A 19 -7.60 -17.99 14.74
C GLY A 19 -7.79 -17.09 13.51
N LEU A 20 -9.00 -16.55 13.34
CA LEU A 20 -9.31 -15.60 12.26
C LEU A 20 -8.53 -14.29 12.42
N ALA A 21 -8.44 -13.75 13.65
CA ALA A 21 -7.68 -12.54 13.95
C ALA A 21 -6.18 -12.72 13.66
N ALA A 22 -5.58 -13.85 14.07
CA ALA A 22 -4.17 -14.14 13.79
C ALA A 22 -3.90 -14.23 12.28
N SER A 23 -4.82 -14.85 11.53
CA SER A 23 -4.72 -14.94 10.07
C SER A 23 -4.81 -13.56 9.40
N LEU A 24 -5.76 -12.73 9.84
CA LEU A 24 -5.94 -11.37 9.35
C LEU A 24 -4.72 -10.48 9.67
N ASP A 25 -4.16 -10.61 10.88
CA ASP A 25 -2.96 -9.88 11.29
C ASP A 25 -1.75 -10.25 10.42
N ASN A 26 -1.56 -11.55 10.14
CA ASN A 26 -0.49 -12.00 9.24
C ASN A 26 -0.65 -11.43 7.82
N LEU A 27 -1.87 -11.42 7.28
CA LEU A 27 -2.16 -10.80 5.98
C LEU A 27 -1.91 -9.29 5.99
N ASN A 28 -2.32 -8.59 7.05
CA ASN A 28 -2.06 -7.16 7.22
C ASN A 28 -0.57 -6.87 7.32
N LYS A 29 0.21 -7.69 8.02
CA LYS A 29 1.67 -7.57 8.11
C LYS A 29 2.32 -7.72 6.73
N LYS A 30 1.96 -8.76 5.97
CA LYS A 30 2.45 -8.94 4.59
C LYS A 30 2.14 -7.74 3.71
N ARG A 31 0.91 -7.23 3.77
CA ARG A 31 0.51 -6.03 3.02
C ARG A 31 1.36 -4.82 3.42
N ARG A 32 1.60 -4.61 4.72
CA ARG A 32 2.43 -3.51 5.22
C ARG A 32 3.89 -3.60 4.76
N THR A 33 4.46 -4.79 4.71
CA THR A 33 5.83 -4.98 4.19
C THR A 33 5.93 -4.56 2.73
N ILE A 34 5.01 -5.03 1.89
CA ILE A 34 4.95 -4.64 0.47
C ILE A 34 4.76 -3.12 0.34
N GLU A 35 3.88 -2.54 1.16
CA GLU A 35 3.65 -1.09 1.19
C GLU A 35 4.92 -0.30 1.56
N GLN A 36 5.70 -0.80 2.52
CA GLN A 36 6.97 -0.17 2.91
C GLN A 36 8.00 -0.22 1.78
N GLU A 37 8.12 -1.34 1.08
CA GLU A 37 9.03 -1.52 -0.05
C GLU A 37 8.66 -0.60 -1.22
N ILE A 38 7.39 -0.58 -1.61
CA ILE A 38 6.87 0.31 -2.66
C ILE A 38 7.14 1.77 -2.28
N ARG A 39 6.87 2.16 -1.04
CA ARG A 39 7.09 3.52 -0.57
C ARG A 39 8.56 3.92 -0.62
N ALA A 40 9.47 3.03 -0.20
CA ALA A 40 10.91 3.29 -0.26
C ALA A 40 11.35 3.52 -1.71
N HIS A 41 10.96 2.61 -2.61
CA HIS A 41 11.28 2.72 -4.03
C HIS A 41 10.73 4.02 -4.65
N ALA A 42 9.49 4.38 -4.33
CA ALA A 42 8.88 5.63 -4.80
C ALA A 42 9.58 6.88 -4.27
N MET A 43 10.08 6.86 -3.02
CA MET A 43 10.84 7.97 -2.44
C MET A 43 12.17 8.18 -3.17
N ASP A 44 12.87 7.08 -3.48
CA ASP A 44 14.14 7.13 -4.20
C ASP A 44 13.94 7.69 -5.62
N MET A 45 12.91 7.22 -6.33
CA MET A 45 12.54 7.74 -7.66
C MET A 45 12.15 9.22 -7.63
N ALA A 46 11.47 9.68 -6.58
CA ALA A 46 11.07 11.07 -6.42
C ALA A 46 12.25 11.97 -6.05
N ALA A 47 13.20 11.48 -5.25
CA ALA A 47 14.41 12.19 -4.87
C ALA A 47 15.30 12.52 -6.08
N ALA A 48 15.26 11.71 -7.14
CA ALA A 48 15.94 11.96 -8.40
C ALA A 48 15.28 13.08 -9.26
N GLN A 49 14.08 13.55 -8.91
CA GLN A 49 13.30 14.54 -9.67
C GLN A 49 13.35 15.94 -9.02
N THR A 50 14.54 16.42 -8.66
CA THR A 50 14.73 17.68 -7.92
C THR A 50 14.16 18.92 -8.64
N ASP A 51 14.32 18.98 -9.96
CA ASP A 51 13.96 20.15 -10.77
C ASP A 51 12.55 20.09 -11.36
N SER A 52 11.82 18.99 -11.16
CA SER A 52 10.45 18.87 -11.65
C SER A 52 9.47 19.61 -10.72
N PRO A 53 8.49 20.36 -11.24
CA PRO A 53 7.43 20.98 -10.44
C PRO A 53 6.41 19.95 -9.89
N VAL A 54 6.38 18.74 -10.46
CA VAL A 54 5.48 17.64 -10.08
C VAL A 54 6.29 16.35 -9.96
N ILE A 55 5.97 15.54 -8.96
CA ILE A 55 6.54 14.20 -8.82
C ILE A 55 5.66 13.22 -9.58
N LEU A 56 6.26 12.52 -10.54
CA LEU A 56 5.61 11.41 -11.24
C LEU A 56 6.44 10.16 -11.04
N VAL A 57 5.86 9.15 -10.41
CA VAL A 57 6.51 7.85 -10.21
C VAL A 57 5.56 6.72 -10.55
N GLY A 58 6.08 5.62 -11.07
CA GLY A 58 5.29 4.46 -11.40
C GLY A 58 6.15 3.22 -11.55
N HIS A 59 5.57 2.06 -11.29
CA HIS A 59 6.25 0.78 -11.45
C HIS A 59 5.24 -0.35 -11.72
N GLU A 60 5.66 -1.32 -12.52
CA GLU A 60 4.82 -2.46 -12.96
C GLU A 60 4.44 -3.41 -11.82
N SER A 61 5.30 -3.52 -10.81
CA SER A 61 5.03 -4.39 -9.65
C SER A 61 4.16 -3.74 -8.57
N TRP A 62 3.70 -2.49 -8.75
CA TRP A 62 2.95 -1.79 -7.72
C TRP A 62 1.48 -2.17 -7.71
N HIS A 63 0.96 -2.44 -6.52
CA HIS A 63 -0.45 -2.77 -6.35
C HIS A 63 -1.30 -1.49 -6.18
N GLU A 64 -2.38 -1.37 -6.95
CA GLU A 64 -3.39 -0.30 -6.86
C GLU A 64 -3.92 -0.04 -5.43
N GLY A 65 -3.91 -1.04 -4.54
CA GLY A 65 -4.36 -0.88 -3.15
C GLY A 65 -3.44 -0.02 -2.29
N VAL A 66 -2.25 0.35 -2.78
CA VAL A 66 -1.19 1.02 -2.01
C VAL A 66 -0.84 2.41 -2.56
N ILE A 67 -1.09 2.67 -3.85
CA ILE A 67 -0.64 3.89 -4.55
C ILE A 67 -1.17 5.20 -3.91
N GLY A 68 -2.39 5.20 -3.37
CA GLY A 68 -2.97 6.40 -2.76
C GLY A 68 -2.23 6.85 -1.50
N ILE A 69 -1.78 5.89 -0.67
CA ILE A 69 -1.01 6.19 0.54
C ILE A 69 0.37 6.74 0.16
N VAL A 70 1.01 6.13 -0.84
CA VAL A 70 2.33 6.55 -1.33
C VAL A 70 2.29 7.96 -1.91
N ALA A 71 1.28 8.29 -2.73
CA ALA A 71 1.12 9.61 -3.32
C ALA A 71 1.02 10.72 -2.25
N GLY A 72 0.23 10.50 -1.20
CA GLY A 72 0.13 11.42 -0.07
C GLY A 72 1.47 11.66 0.62
N ARG A 73 2.26 10.59 0.84
CA ARG A 73 3.57 10.66 1.48
C ARG A 73 4.61 11.40 0.64
N LEU A 74 4.61 11.21 -0.67
CA LEU A 74 5.50 11.95 -1.57
C LEU A 74 5.16 13.44 -1.57
N ARG A 75 3.86 13.78 -1.61
CA ARG A 75 3.41 15.17 -1.51
C ARG A 75 3.88 15.82 -0.21
N GLU A 76 3.75 15.13 0.92
CA GLU A 76 4.22 15.59 2.23
C GLU A 76 5.73 15.76 2.29
N ALA A 77 6.50 14.80 1.77
CA ALA A 77 7.95 14.79 1.86
C ALA A 77 8.63 15.86 0.99
N PHE A 78 8.08 16.14 -0.20
CA PHE A 78 8.72 17.03 -1.18
C PHE A 78 8.00 18.36 -1.36
N GLY A 79 6.81 18.55 -0.78
CA GLY A 79 6.05 19.81 -0.86
C GLY A 79 5.53 20.15 -2.26
N LYS A 80 5.41 19.15 -3.15
CA LYS A 80 4.97 19.32 -4.55
C LYS A 80 3.81 18.35 -4.85
N PRO A 81 2.95 18.64 -5.85
CA PRO A 81 1.98 17.67 -6.32
C PRO A 81 2.66 16.34 -6.70
N ALA A 82 2.04 15.21 -6.34
CA ALA A 82 2.58 13.88 -6.60
C ALA A 82 1.53 13.00 -7.29
N CYS A 83 1.94 12.34 -8.37
CA CYS A 83 1.18 11.34 -9.10
C CYS A 83 1.92 10.00 -9.04
N VAL A 84 1.21 8.95 -8.63
CA VAL A 84 1.73 7.60 -8.47
C VAL A 84 0.92 6.67 -9.35
N VAL A 85 1.59 5.95 -10.25
CA VAL A 85 0.95 5.06 -11.23
C VAL A 85 1.33 3.62 -10.93
N ALA A 86 0.33 2.76 -10.74
CA ALA A 86 0.51 1.31 -10.80
C ALA A 86 0.15 0.85 -12.22
N PHE A 87 1.14 0.34 -12.95
CA PHE A 87 0.89 -0.32 -14.24
C PHE A 87 0.48 -1.75 -13.90
N GLY A 88 -0.82 -2.03 -13.78
CA GLY A 88 -1.30 -3.39 -13.57
C GLY A 88 -0.92 -4.32 -14.73
N GLU A 89 -1.28 -5.60 -14.67
CA GLU A 89 -1.00 -6.56 -15.77
C GLU A 89 -1.70 -6.22 -17.10
N ALA A 90 -2.60 -5.22 -17.10
CA ALA A 90 -3.12 -4.61 -18.32
C ALA A 90 -2.44 -3.25 -18.49
N GLY A 91 -1.42 -3.20 -19.35
CA GLY A 91 -0.67 -1.99 -19.68
C GLY A 91 -1.52 -0.81 -20.15
#